data_AF-A0A957CMN7-F1
#
_entry.id   AF-A0A957CMN7-F1
#
_cell.length_a   1.000
_cell.length_b   1.000
_cell.length_c   1.000
_cell.angle_alpha   90.00
_cell.angle_beta   90.00
_cell.angle_gamma   90.00
#
_symmetry.space_group_name_H-M   'P 1'
#
loop_
_entity.id
_entity.type
_entity.pdbx_description
1 polymer ?
#
loop_
_entity_poly.entity_id
_entity_poly.type
_entity_poly.pdbx_seq_one_letter_code
_entity_poly.pdbx_strand_id
1 'polypeptide(L)'
;MSSRIGISPHIRKAVIERDGSKCIICGLTAPLEIAHIIPLVAGGKHTVDNLVTLCANCHYRLDSGRISNYEFESFIERVLSTSEKYTHVIREFKIPNSKSRVDIAAYYEESIPIFIEAKAVFAFVNERLNDAIQQLRYYSQQLPEARGVLASLGELNDAQMDRLHKEGFKYWGPSYFVNQFSEELEQLRDDFFSIWFRRVAKSKFSASTHISFEQQLTDCKPGRQDWSKYQRLIGNLLEELLVPPLEKPIAESPDGYKVNRRDFVIPNYCIDGFWYFMRERYDADYIVVDAKNYSKQITKKEILQIANYLKKHGTGLFAIIFSRNGTDSGAEFTLREQWALFGKMILVLDDSDVLAMISAASSGGNPDTVIRQRIEEFRLKM
;
A
#
# COMPACT_ATOMS: atom_id res chain seq x y z
N MET A 1 14.67 -16.40 19.33
CA MET A 1 14.19 -17.25 18.22
C MET A 1 12.68 -17.35 18.33
N SER A 2 11.93 -16.52 17.59
CA SER A 2 10.48 -16.73 17.48
C SER A 2 10.28 -17.92 16.55
N SER A 3 9.81 -19.04 17.09
CA SER A 3 9.45 -20.20 16.28
C SER A 3 8.31 -19.77 15.36
N ARG A 4 8.60 -19.49 14.09
CA ARG A 4 7.55 -19.35 13.07
C ARG A 4 6.82 -20.69 13.01
N ILE A 5 5.65 -20.76 13.64
CA ILE A 5 4.76 -21.93 13.57
C ILE A 5 4.44 -22.11 12.09
N GLY A 6 4.85 -23.22 11.50
CA GLY A 6 4.53 -23.50 10.09
C GLY A 6 3.03 -23.74 9.89
N ILE A 7 2.53 -23.54 8.67
CA ILE A 7 1.17 -23.94 8.29
C ILE A 7 1.03 -25.44 8.52
N SER A 8 0.06 -25.86 9.34
CA SER A 8 -0.11 -27.28 9.64
C SER A 8 -0.47 -28.08 8.38
N PRO A 9 -0.05 -29.36 8.26
CA PRO A 9 -0.39 -30.19 7.10
C PRO A 9 -1.89 -30.31 6.85
N HIS A 10 -2.70 -30.34 7.92
CA HIS A 10 -4.15 -30.36 7.85
C HIS A 10 -4.72 -29.10 7.19
N ILE A 11 -4.24 -27.92 7.58
CA ILE A 11 -4.68 -26.65 7.01
C ILE A 11 -4.21 -26.54 5.55
N ARG A 12 -2.97 -26.91 5.26
CA ARG A 12 -2.45 -26.94 3.88
C ARG A 12 -3.32 -27.81 2.98
N LYS A 13 -3.67 -29.02 3.42
CA LYS A 13 -4.54 -29.94 2.67
C LYS A 13 -5.93 -29.34 2.45
N ALA A 14 -6.55 -28.80 3.50
CA ALA A 14 -7.88 -28.17 3.40
C ALA A 14 -7.91 -26.98 2.42
N VAL A 15 -6.86 -26.15 2.39
CA VAL A 15 -6.75 -25.02 1.46
C VAL A 15 -6.62 -25.50 0.01
N ILE A 16 -5.77 -26.50 -0.24
CA ILE A 16 -5.58 -27.08 -1.59
C ILE A 16 -6.88 -27.74 -2.09
N GLU A 17 -7.57 -28.50 -1.23
CA GLU A 17 -8.84 -29.14 -1.57
C GLU A 17 -9.93 -28.12 -1.88
N ARG A 18 -10.06 -27.07 -1.04
CA ARG A 18 -11.00 -25.97 -1.27
C ARG A 18 -10.74 -25.26 -2.61
N ASP A 19 -9.48 -25.02 -2.93
CA ASP A 19 -9.08 -24.30 -4.16
C ASP A 19 -9.05 -25.22 -5.39
N GLY A 20 -9.53 -26.46 -5.28
CA GLY A 20 -9.64 -27.40 -6.39
C GLY A 20 -8.29 -27.89 -6.92
N SER A 21 -7.26 -27.91 -6.08
CA SER A 21 -5.89 -28.34 -6.43
C SER A 21 -5.30 -27.58 -7.63
N LYS A 22 -5.61 -26.30 -7.75
CA LYS A 22 -5.11 -25.40 -8.79
C LYS A 22 -4.78 -24.02 -8.20
N CYS A 23 -3.94 -23.28 -8.89
CA CYS A 23 -3.72 -21.87 -8.60
C CYS A 23 -5.03 -21.09 -8.81
N ILE A 24 -5.46 -20.33 -7.79
CA ILE A 24 -6.71 -19.55 -7.88
C ILE A 24 -6.63 -18.35 -8.84
N ILE A 25 -5.41 -17.95 -9.25
CA ILE A 25 -5.20 -16.84 -10.19
C ILE A 25 -5.15 -17.35 -11.64
N CYS A 26 -4.34 -18.37 -11.94
CA CYS A 26 -4.09 -18.81 -13.32
C CYS A 26 -4.56 -20.23 -13.66
N GLY A 27 -5.09 -20.98 -12.69
CA GLY A 27 -5.59 -22.35 -12.90
C GLY A 27 -4.50 -23.42 -13.05
N LEU A 28 -3.21 -23.06 -12.99
CA LEU A 28 -2.10 -24.03 -13.07
C LEU A 28 -2.19 -25.06 -11.94
N THR A 29 -1.87 -26.32 -12.21
CA THR A 29 -1.94 -27.43 -11.23
C THR A 29 -0.56 -27.91 -10.75
N ALA A 30 0.53 -27.26 -11.19
CA ALA A 30 1.92 -27.65 -10.92
C ALA A 30 2.63 -26.67 -9.98
N PRO A 31 3.71 -27.13 -9.31
CA PRO A 31 3.86 -27.12 -7.85
C PRO A 31 3.20 -25.90 -7.18
N LEU A 32 2.24 -26.22 -6.32
CA LEU A 32 1.40 -25.23 -5.66
C LEU A 32 1.95 -24.86 -4.28
N GLU A 33 1.91 -23.57 -4.03
CA GLU A 33 2.30 -22.93 -2.79
C GLU A 33 1.05 -22.41 -2.07
N ILE A 34 1.19 -22.21 -0.77
CA ILE A 34 0.15 -21.60 0.04
C ILE A 34 0.63 -20.20 0.39
N ALA A 35 -0.15 -19.21 -0.04
CA ALA A 35 0.09 -17.81 0.26
C ALA A 35 -0.94 -17.31 1.28
N HIS A 36 -0.54 -16.35 2.11
CA HIS A 36 -1.47 -15.61 2.95
C HIS A 36 -2.11 -14.50 2.13
N ILE A 37 -3.42 -14.28 2.30
CA ILE A 37 -4.07 -13.07 1.77
C ILE A 37 -3.70 -11.87 2.62
N ILE A 38 -3.76 -12.03 3.94
CA ILE A 38 -3.21 -11.06 4.88
C ILE A 38 -1.94 -11.64 5.44
N PRO A 39 -0.79 -11.02 5.16
CA PRO A 39 0.49 -11.44 5.69
C PRO A 39 0.43 -11.65 7.19
N LEU A 40 1.18 -12.64 7.71
CA LEU A 40 1.29 -12.87 9.16
C LEU A 40 1.69 -11.60 9.92
N VAL A 41 2.54 -10.79 9.29
CA VAL A 41 3.04 -9.51 9.81
C VAL A 41 1.96 -8.45 9.92
N ALA A 42 0.92 -8.52 9.09
CA ALA A 42 -0.25 -7.65 9.17
C ALA A 42 -1.33 -8.24 10.10
N GLY A 43 -0.97 -9.17 10.99
CA GLY A 43 -1.88 -9.88 11.90
C GLY A 43 -2.64 -11.05 11.26
N GLY A 44 -2.24 -11.48 10.06
CA GLY A 44 -2.79 -12.66 9.41
C GLY A 44 -2.58 -13.93 10.24
N LYS A 45 -3.56 -14.85 10.20
CA LYS A 45 -3.47 -16.14 10.89
C LYS A 45 -3.28 -17.28 9.89
N HIS A 46 -2.74 -18.41 10.36
CA HIS A 46 -2.77 -19.67 9.61
C HIS A 46 -4.16 -20.30 9.71
N THR A 47 -5.14 -19.71 9.01
CA THR A 47 -6.49 -20.24 8.90
C THR A 47 -6.80 -20.55 7.45
N VAL A 48 -7.70 -21.51 7.21
CA VAL A 48 -8.13 -21.83 5.84
C VAL A 48 -8.60 -20.55 5.13
N ASP A 49 -9.36 -19.69 5.81
CA ASP A 49 -9.86 -18.45 5.25
C ASP A 49 -8.77 -17.43 4.87
N ASN A 50 -7.64 -17.39 5.56
CA ASN A 50 -6.57 -16.43 5.26
C ASN A 50 -5.52 -16.99 4.28
N LEU A 51 -5.68 -18.22 3.80
CA LEU A 51 -4.71 -18.89 2.95
C LEU A 51 -5.29 -19.21 1.57
N VAL A 52 -4.48 -19.11 0.52
CA VAL A 52 -4.83 -19.42 -0.88
C VAL A 52 -3.79 -20.29 -1.54
N THR A 53 -4.23 -21.10 -2.50
CA THR A 53 -3.37 -21.94 -3.32
C THR A 53 -2.93 -21.18 -4.57
N LEU A 54 -1.63 -20.98 -4.75
CA LEU A 54 -1.04 -20.25 -5.88
C LEU A 54 0.09 -21.07 -6.52
N CYS A 55 0.37 -20.84 -7.81
CA CYS A 55 1.64 -21.26 -8.38
C CYS A 55 2.73 -20.25 -8.00
N ALA A 56 4.00 -20.65 -8.06
CA ALA A 56 5.13 -19.79 -7.69
C ALA A 56 5.12 -18.41 -8.39
N ASN A 57 4.73 -18.36 -9.67
CA ASN A 57 4.63 -17.09 -10.42
C ASN A 57 3.54 -16.17 -9.86
N CYS A 58 2.36 -16.71 -9.59
CA CYS A 58 1.23 -15.94 -9.07
C CYS A 58 1.45 -15.53 -7.61
N HIS A 59 2.10 -16.38 -6.81
CA HIS A 59 2.51 -16.05 -5.45
C HIS A 59 3.51 -14.88 -5.44
N TYR A 60 4.57 -14.96 -6.26
CA TYR A 60 5.53 -13.87 -6.40
C TYR A 60 4.87 -12.55 -6.87
N ARG A 61 3.94 -12.62 -7.82
CA ARG A 61 3.17 -11.43 -8.26
C ARG A 61 2.37 -10.82 -7.12
N LEU A 62 1.78 -11.64 -6.27
CA LEU A 62 1.03 -11.18 -5.12
C LEU A 62 1.94 -10.49 -4.08
N ASP A 63 3.03 -11.17 -3.68
CA ASP A 63 3.99 -10.66 -2.69
C ASP A 63 4.65 -9.36 -3.14
N SER A 64 4.89 -9.23 -4.45
CA SER A 64 5.45 -8.01 -5.05
C SER A 64 4.42 -6.90 -5.30
N GLY A 65 3.15 -7.11 -4.96
CA GLY A 65 2.06 -6.15 -5.19
C GLY A 65 1.78 -5.89 -6.67
N ARG A 66 2.17 -6.81 -7.57
CA ARG A 66 2.07 -6.66 -9.03
C ARG A 66 0.79 -7.26 -9.57
N ILE A 67 -0.31 -6.58 -9.26
CA ILE A 67 -1.61 -6.80 -9.91
C ILE A 67 -1.77 -5.76 -11.00
N SER A 68 -2.10 -6.20 -12.22
CA SER A 68 -2.29 -5.27 -13.33
C SER A 68 -3.64 -4.56 -13.23
N ASN A 69 -3.70 -3.31 -13.69
CA ASN A 69 -4.98 -2.60 -13.84
C ASN A 69 -5.95 -3.40 -14.72
N TYR A 70 -5.47 -3.98 -15.82
CA TYR A 70 -6.28 -4.80 -16.71
C TYR A 70 -7.01 -5.97 -16.00
N GLU A 71 -6.33 -6.69 -15.10
CA GLU A 71 -6.95 -7.78 -14.33
C GLU A 71 -8.05 -7.25 -13.40
N PHE A 72 -7.81 -6.11 -12.76
CA PHE A 72 -8.76 -5.48 -11.86
C PHE A 72 -9.96 -4.88 -12.62
N GLU A 73 -9.73 -4.21 -13.74
CA GLU A 73 -10.77 -3.72 -14.64
C GLU A 73 -11.65 -4.85 -15.16
N SER A 74 -11.03 -5.96 -15.58
CA SER A 74 -11.74 -7.15 -16.04
C SER A 74 -12.59 -7.77 -14.92
N PHE A 75 -12.10 -7.72 -13.67
CA PHE A 75 -12.89 -8.14 -12.52
C PHE A 75 -14.09 -7.23 -12.27
N ILE A 76 -13.91 -5.90 -12.29
CA ILE A 76 -15.03 -4.96 -12.13
C ILE A 76 -16.06 -5.16 -13.23
N GLU A 77 -15.64 -5.32 -14.50
CA GLU A 77 -16.52 -5.64 -15.61
C GLU A 77 -17.35 -6.92 -15.34
N ARG A 78 -16.73 -8.00 -14.84
CA ARG A 78 -17.44 -9.23 -14.48
C ARG A 78 -18.45 -9.00 -13.36
N VAL A 79 -18.09 -8.26 -12.31
CA VAL A 79 -18.99 -7.93 -11.20
C VAL A 79 -20.20 -7.16 -11.72
N LEU A 80 -19.98 -6.10 -12.50
CA LEU A 80 -21.08 -5.31 -13.05
C LEU A 80 -21.94 -6.12 -14.02
N SER A 81 -21.34 -6.97 -14.86
CA SER A 81 -22.07 -7.81 -15.81
C SER A 81 -22.87 -8.94 -15.13
N THR A 82 -22.51 -9.30 -13.89
CA THR A 82 -23.24 -10.27 -13.07
C THR A 82 -24.41 -9.61 -12.33
N SER A 83 -24.34 -8.30 -12.11
CA SER A 83 -25.33 -7.55 -11.36
C SER A 83 -26.52 -7.15 -12.21
N GLU A 84 -27.74 -7.39 -11.74
CA GLU A 84 -28.97 -6.92 -12.41
C GLU A 84 -29.10 -5.39 -12.43
N LYS A 85 -28.35 -4.69 -11.57
CA LYS A 85 -28.40 -3.22 -11.45
C LYS A 85 -27.65 -2.50 -12.57
N TYR A 86 -26.81 -3.20 -13.32
CA TYR A 86 -25.91 -2.60 -14.29
C TYR A 86 -26.13 -3.17 -15.69
N THR A 87 -26.13 -2.29 -16.68
CA THR A 87 -26.26 -2.67 -18.10
C THR A 87 -25.22 -1.94 -18.94
N HIS A 88 -25.01 -2.42 -20.18
CA HIS A 88 -24.09 -1.82 -21.15
C HIS A 88 -22.68 -1.56 -20.58
N VAL A 89 -22.13 -2.56 -19.90
CA VAL A 89 -20.78 -2.50 -19.33
C VAL A 89 -19.76 -2.57 -20.47
N ILE A 90 -18.93 -1.55 -20.59
CA ILE A 90 -17.92 -1.40 -21.66
C ILE A 90 -16.58 -1.04 -21.02
N ARG A 91 -15.55 -1.86 -21.24
CA ARG A 91 -14.17 -1.50 -20.92
C ARG A 91 -13.53 -0.63 -22.01
N GLU A 92 -12.53 0.17 -21.61
CA GLU A 92 -11.80 1.10 -22.47
C GLU A 92 -12.74 2.03 -23.28
N PHE A 93 -13.82 2.51 -22.65
CA PHE A 93 -14.82 3.34 -23.30
C PHE A 93 -14.21 4.60 -23.87
N LYS A 94 -14.25 4.74 -25.19
CA LYS A 94 -13.72 5.91 -25.89
C LYS A 94 -14.65 7.10 -25.69
N ILE A 95 -14.13 8.14 -25.05
CA ILE A 95 -14.87 9.39 -24.84
C ILE A 95 -15.12 10.07 -26.20
N PRO A 96 -16.37 10.41 -26.55
CA PRO A 96 -16.68 11.14 -27.79
C PRO A 96 -15.86 12.43 -27.89
N ASN A 97 -15.30 12.70 -29.07
CA ASN A 97 -14.49 13.89 -29.34
C ASN A 97 -13.24 14.06 -28.45
N SER A 98 -12.82 13.02 -27.75
CA SER A 98 -11.56 12.98 -27.00
C SER A 98 -10.68 11.82 -27.45
N LYS A 99 -9.37 11.95 -27.22
CA LYS A 99 -8.39 10.86 -27.39
C LYS A 99 -8.35 9.94 -26.17
N SER A 100 -8.95 10.37 -25.06
CA SER A 100 -8.95 9.64 -23.80
C SER A 100 -10.01 8.54 -23.79
N ARG A 101 -9.78 7.55 -22.94
CA ARG A 101 -10.68 6.44 -22.68
C ARG A 101 -10.91 6.35 -21.19
N VAL A 102 -12.13 6.06 -20.79
CA VAL A 102 -12.39 5.67 -19.40
C VAL A 102 -12.23 4.17 -19.28
N ASP A 103 -11.71 3.69 -18.16
CA ASP A 103 -11.43 2.27 -17.97
C ASP A 103 -12.70 1.44 -18.09
N ILE A 104 -13.81 1.88 -17.48
CA ILE A 104 -15.11 1.23 -17.58
C ILE A 104 -16.23 2.27 -17.64
N ALA A 105 -17.20 2.07 -18.53
CA ALA A 105 -18.47 2.77 -18.53
C ALA A 105 -19.62 1.77 -18.40
N ALA A 106 -20.70 2.17 -17.72
CA ALA A 106 -21.91 1.36 -17.56
C ALA A 106 -23.12 2.25 -17.29
N TYR A 107 -24.32 1.68 -17.35
CA TYR A 107 -25.55 2.30 -16.87
C TYR A 107 -25.98 1.61 -15.57
N TYR A 108 -26.22 2.39 -14.53
CA TYR A 108 -26.81 1.95 -13.27
C TYR A 108 -28.33 2.19 -13.30
N GLU A 109 -29.12 1.20 -12.89
CA GLU A 109 -30.60 1.22 -12.91
C GLU A 109 -31.14 1.72 -14.27
N GLU A 110 -30.58 1.16 -15.35
CA GLU A 110 -30.90 1.42 -16.78
C GLU A 110 -30.74 2.85 -17.31
N SER A 111 -30.51 3.84 -16.45
CA SER A 111 -30.67 5.25 -16.81
C SER A 111 -29.57 6.16 -16.32
N ILE A 112 -28.80 5.74 -15.31
CA ILE A 112 -27.77 6.58 -14.70
C ILE A 112 -26.41 6.19 -15.30
N PRO A 113 -25.85 6.95 -16.25
CA PRO A 113 -24.53 6.64 -16.77
C PRO A 113 -23.49 6.81 -15.66
N ILE A 114 -22.56 5.87 -15.61
CA ILE A 114 -21.41 5.92 -14.71
C ILE A 114 -20.13 5.68 -15.50
N PHE A 115 -19.04 6.23 -15.00
CA PHE A 115 -17.71 5.91 -15.47
C PHE A 115 -16.82 5.59 -14.27
N ILE A 116 -15.93 4.64 -14.45
CA ILE A 116 -15.06 4.12 -13.39
C ILE A 116 -13.62 4.25 -13.85
N GLU A 117 -12.81 4.90 -13.03
CA GLU A 117 -11.35 4.83 -13.09
C GLU A 117 -10.88 3.78 -12.08
N ALA A 118 -10.19 2.75 -12.56
CA ALA A 118 -9.75 1.63 -11.74
C ALA A 118 -8.22 1.71 -11.53
N LYS A 119 -7.80 1.71 -10.27
CA LYS A 119 -6.38 1.65 -9.89
C LYS A 119 -6.12 0.39 -9.08
N ALA A 120 -5.37 -0.56 -9.64
CA ALA A 120 -4.95 -1.79 -8.97
C ALA A 120 -3.86 -1.52 -7.91
N VAL A 121 -4.17 -0.66 -6.94
CA VAL A 121 -3.30 -0.27 -5.83
C VAL A 121 -3.98 -0.56 -4.51
N PHE A 122 -3.18 -0.99 -3.52
CA PHE A 122 -3.63 -1.28 -2.15
C PHE A 122 -3.60 -0.07 -1.22
N ALA A 123 -2.97 1.02 -1.66
CA ALA A 123 -3.01 2.30 -0.97
C ALA A 123 -2.64 3.42 -1.93
N PHE A 124 -3.15 4.61 -1.65
CA PHE A 124 -2.76 5.84 -2.31
C PHE A 124 -1.91 6.69 -1.39
N VAL A 125 -0.75 7.13 -1.89
CA VAL A 125 -0.16 8.37 -1.39
C VAL A 125 -0.94 9.57 -1.92
N ASN A 126 -0.85 10.70 -1.22
CA ASN A 126 -1.70 11.86 -1.49
C ASN A 126 -1.61 12.42 -2.91
N GLU A 127 -0.42 12.38 -3.51
CA GLU A 127 -0.17 12.86 -4.87
C GLU A 127 -0.81 11.94 -5.91
N ARG A 128 -0.65 10.62 -5.79
CA ARG A 128 -1.33 9.66 -6.67
C ARG A 128 -2.86 9.77 -6.60
N LEU A 129 -3.41 10.04 -5.42
CA LEU A 129 -4.84 10.31 -5.29
C LEU A 129 -5.23 11.62 -5.99
N ASN A 130 -4.41 12.67 -5.88
CA ASN A 130 -4.65 13.92 -6.62
C ASN A 130 -4.66 13.69 -8.13
N ASP A 131 -3.71 12.92 -8.66
CA ASP A 131 -3.65 12.59 -10.08
C ASP A 131 -4.92 11.86 -10.53
N ALA A 132 -5.39 10.89 -9.73
CA ALA A 132 -6.63 10.17 -10.00
C ALA A 132 -7.86 11.11 -9.96
N ILE A 133 -7.93 12.00 -8.96
CA ILE A 133 -9.00 13.01 -8.87
C ILE A 133 -8.98 13.95 -10.08
N GLN A 134 -7.80 14.40 -10.52
CA GLN A 134 -7.65 15.27 -11.68
C GLN A 134 -8.12 14.56 -12.97
N GLN A 135 -7.80 13.28 -13.12
CA GLN A 135 -8.25 12.45 -14.22
C GLN A 135 -9.79 12.30 -14.23
N LEU A 136 -10.40 12.04 -13.06
CA LEU A 136 -11.86 11.98 -12.91
C LEU A 136 -12.54 13.31 -13.23
N ARG A 137 -11.96 14.44 -12.80
CA ARG A 137 -12.46 15.78 -13.16
C ARG A 137 -12.44 16.00 -14.67
N TYR A 138 -11.35 15.60 -15.33
CA TYR A 138 -11.24 15.69 -16.78
C TYR A 138 -12.34 14.87 -17.47
N TYR A 139 -12.60 13.64 -17.04
CA TYR A 139 -13.69 12.83 -17.59
C TYR A 139 -15.07 13.42 -17.32
N SER A 140 -15.32 13.91 -16.10
CA SER A 140 -16.59 14.53 -15.74
C SER A 140 -16.91 15.76 -16.60
N GLN A 141 -15.91 16.54 -17.00
CA GLN A 141 -16.11 17.65 -17.95
C GLN A 141 -16.54 17.18 -19.35
N GLN A 142 -16.11 15.99 -19.77
CA GLN A 142 -16.45 15.42 -21.08
C GLN A 142 -17.75 14.59 -21.04
N LEU A 143 -18.11 14.08 -19.87
CA LEU A 143 -19.27 13.22 -19.61
C LEU A 143 -20.11 13.82 -18.46
N PRO A 144 -20.73 15.00 -18.64
CA PRO A 144 -21.35 15.76 -17.54
C PRO A 144 -22.54 15.04 -16.89
N GLU A 145 -23.24 14.20 -17.65
CA GLU A 145 -24.38 13.42 -17.16
C GLU A 145 -23.95 12.17 -16.37
N ALA A 146 -22.68 11.77 -16.48
CA ALA A 146 -22.18 10.53 -15.91
C ALA A 146 -21.57 10.72 -14.51
N ARG A 147 -21.88 9.80 -13.60
CA ARG A 147 -21.31 9.80 -12.24
C ARG A 147 -19.94 9.14 -12.25
N GLY A 148 -18.93 9.85 -11.76
CA GLY A 148 -17.56 9.34 -11.66
C GLY A 148 -17.33 8.48 -10.42
N VAL A 149 -16.57 7.40 -10.61
CA VAL A 149 -16.19 6.45 -9.57
C VAL A 149 -14.68 6.22 -9.62
N LEU A 150 -14.01 6.27 -8.46
CA LEU A 150 -12.66 5.75 -8.28
C LEU A 150 -12.75 4.36 -7.63
N ALA A 151 -12.15 3.34 -8.25
CA ALA A 151 -12.07 2.00 -7.68
C ALA A 151 -10.63 1.60 -7.37
N SER A 152 -10.39 0.92 -6.23
CA SER A 152 -9.08 0.37 -5.89
C SER A 152 -9.13 -0.92 -5.06
N LEU A 153 -7.97 -1.57 -4.94
CA LEU A 153 -7.82 -2.78 -4.11
C LEU A 153 -7.63 -2.47 -2.63
N GLY A 154 -7.20 -1.26 -2.30
CA GLY A 154 -7.06 -0.73 -0.95
C GLY A 154 -8.26 0.06 -0.48
N GLU A 155 -8.27 0.44 0.80
CA GLU A 155 -9.16 1.48 1.35
C GLU A 155 -8.49 2.86 1.35
N LEU A 156 -9.30 3.93 1.25
CA LEU A 156 -8.87 5.29 1.55
C LEU A 156 -9.10 5.58 3.03
N ASN A 157 -8.21 6.37 3.65
CA ASN A 157 -8.48 6.92 4.98
C ASN A 157 -9.54 8.04 4.92
N ASP A 158 -10.08 8.44 6.08
CA ASP A 158 -11.15 9.44 6.17
C ASP A 158 -10.83 10.75 5.47
N ALA A 159 -9.60 11.27 5.64
CA ALA A 159 -9.19 12.53 5.00
C ALA A 159 -9.10 12.41 3.46
N GLN A 160 -8.68 11.25 2.95
CA GLN A 160 -8.66 10.96 1.51
C GLN A 160 -10.08 10.77 0.96
N MET A 161 -10.94 10.09 1.71
CA MET A 161 -12.36 9.91 1.39
C MET A 161 -13.08 11.26 1.28
N ASP A 162 -12.89 12.13 2.28
CA ASP A 162 -13.47 13.47 2.30
C ASP A 162 -13.01 14.30 1.11
N ARG A 163 -11.74 14.19 0.71
CA ARG A 163 -11.22 14.88 -0.47
C ARG A 163 -11.89 14.41 -1.76
N LEU A 164 -12.06 13.10 -1.95
CA LEU A 164 -12.72 12.56 -3.12
C LEU A 164 -14.21 12.96 -3.16
N HIS A 165 -14.90 12.86 -2.02
CA HIS A 165 -16.33 13.18 -1.90
C HIS A 165 -16.62 14.68 -2.11
N LYS A 166 -15.72 15.58 -1.69
CA LYS A 166 -15.84 17.02 -1.97
C LYS A 166 -15.87 17.34 -3.47
N GLU A 167 -15.28 16.48 -4.30
CA GLU A 167 -15.30 16.59 -5.75
C GLU A 167 -16.54 15.95 -6.40
N GLY A 168 -17.41 15.33 -5.60
CA GLY A 168 -18.63 14.65 -6.08
C GLY A 168 -18.40 13.25 -6.64
N PHE A 169 -17.20 12.68 -6.50
CA PHE A 169 -16.90 11.32 -6.97
C PHE A 169 -17.18 10.27 -5.89
N LYS A 170 -17.58 9.07 -6.32
CA LYS A 170 -17.76 7.92 -5.42
C LYS A 170 -16.48 7.10 -5.32
N TYR A 171 -16.31 6.39 -4.21
CA TYR A 171 -15.22 5.46 -4.01
C TYR A 171 -15.69 4.01 -3.89
N TRP A 172 -15.08 3.12 -4.66
CA TRP A 172 -15.27 1.67 -4.59
C TRP A 172 -13.97 0.99 -4.12
N GLY A 173 -13.79 0.91 -2.79
CA GLY A 173 -12.77 0.09 -2.14
C GLY A 173 -13.31 -1.27 -1.66
N PRO A 174 -12.50 -2.09 -0.97
CA PRO A 174 -12.88 -3.39 -0.45
C PRO A 174 -14.24 -3.44 0.28
N SER A 175 -14.48 -2.49 1.18
CA SER A 175 -15.74 -2.41 1.94
C SER A 175 -16.93 -2.12 1.06
N TYR A 176 -16.78 -1.28 0.03
CA TYR A 176 -17.84 -1.04 -0.93
C TYR A 176 -18.15 -2.31 -1.72
N PHE A 177 -17.12 -3.00 -2.23
CA PHE A 177 -17.30 -4.23 -2.99
C PHE A 177 -18.08 -5.28 -2.19
N VAL A 178 -17.68 -5.51 -0.95
CA VAL A 178 -18.35 -6.52 -0.12
C VAL A 178 -19.76 -6.10 0.28
N ASN A 179 -20.00 -4.83 0.59
CA ASN A 179 -21.32 -4.38 1.04
C ASN A 179 -22.32 -4.25 -0.12
N GLN A 180 -21.87 -3.84 -1.30
CA GLN A 180 -22.76 -3.50 -2.42
C GLN A 180 -22.85 -4.61 -3.48
N PHE A 181 -21.85 -5.50 -3.56
CA PHE A 181 -21.77 -6.58 -4.54
C PHE A 181 -21.67 -7.97 -3.90
N SER A 182 -22.15 -8.15 -2.66
CA SER A 182 -22.00 -9.45 -1.94
C SER A 182 -22.53 -10.66 -2.71
N GLU A 183 -23.66 -10.50 -3.40
CA GLU A 183 -24.30 -11.56 -4.19
C GLU A 183 -23.45 -11.89 -5.43
N GLU A 184 -22.97 -10.86 -6.14
CA GLU A 184 -22.12 -11.01 -7.32
C GLU A 184 -20.77 -11.63 -6.97
N LEU A 185 -20.16 -11.25 -5.83
CA LEU A 185 -18.92 -11.87 -5.34
C LEU A 185 -19.12 -13.36 -4.99
N GLU A 186 -20.33 -13.77 -4.58
CA GLU A 186 -20.66 -15.17 -4.32
C GLU A 186 -20.89 -15.95 -5.62
N GLN A 187 -21.53 -15.34 -6.61
CA GLN A 187 -21.65 -15.94 -7.94
C GLN A 187 -20.28 -16.10 -8.62
N LEU A 188 -19.38 -15.15 -8.40
CA LEU A 188 -17.99 -15.17 -8.85
C LEU A 188 -17.05 -15.83 -7.83
N ARG A 189 -17.50 -16.87 -7.10
CA ARG A 189 -16.75 -17.39 -5.93
C ARG A 189 -15.35 -17.93 -6.21
N ASP A 190 -15.07 -18.33 -7.45
CA ASP A 190 -13.79 -18.90 -7.87
C ASP A 190 -12.83 -17.81 -8.41
N ASP A 191 -13.28 -16.56 -8.52
CA ASP A 191 -12.46 -15.42 -8.95
C ASP A 191 -11.52 -14.97 -7.82
N PHE A 192 -10.25 -14.70 -8.17
CA PHE A 192 -9.24 -14.26 -7.24
C PHE A 192 -9.66 -13.03 -6.42
N PHE A 193 -10.20 -11.99 -7.06
CA PHE A 193 -10.60 -10.76 -6.38
C PHE A 193 -11.87 -10.97 -5.54
N SER A 194 -12.82 -11.79 -6.01
CA SER A 194 -13.96 -12.18 -5.17
C SER A 194 -13.54 -12.91 -3.90
N ILE A 195 -12.57 -13.82 -4.02
CA ILE A 195 -11.95 -14.49 -2.89
C ILE A 195 -11.26 -13.46 -1.99
N TRP A 196 -10.45 -12.58 -2.57
CA TRP A 196 -9.70 -11.53 -1.89
C TRP A 196 -10.62 -10.61 -1.08
N PHE A 197 -11.55 -9.92 -1.73
CA PHE A 197 -12.43 -8.94 -1.09
C PHE A 197 -13.26 -9.55 0.02
N ARG A 198 -13.87 -10.74 -0.20
CA ARG A 198 -14.64 -11.44 0.85
C ARG A 198 -13.78 -11.77 2.06
N ARG A 199 -12.48 -12.03 1.87
CA ARG A 199 -11.57 -12.39 2.96
C ARG A 199 -10.98 -11.17 3.66
N VAL A 200 -10.64 -10.12 2.92
CA VAL A 200 -10.28 -8.80 3.48
C VAL A 200 -11.43 -8.21 4.32
N ALA A 201 -12.69 -8.42 3.93
CA ALA A 201 -13.81 -8.00 4.77
C ALA A 201 -14.01 -8.88 6.02
N LYS A 202 -13.85 -10.21 5.91
CA LYS A 202 -13.94 -11.13 7.06
C LYS A 202 -12.77 -10.94 8.04
N SER A 203 -11.63 -10.50 7.55
CA SER A 203 -10.43 -10.22 8.35
C SER A 203 -10.43 -8.88 9.06
N LYS A 204 -11.58 -8.18 9.11
CA LYS A 204 -11.85 -7.18 10.18
C LYS A 204 -11.55 -7.73 11.59
N PHE A 205 -11.25 -9.02 11.73
CA PHE A 205 -10.61 -9.66 12.87
C PHE A 205 -9.13 -9.31 13.18
N SER A 206 -8.44 -8.42 12.43
CA SER A 206 -7.19 -7.76 12.90
C SER A 206 -7.37 -6.26 13.22
N ALA A 207 -8.61 -5.77 13.16
CA ALA A 207 -8.95 -4.38 13.46
C ALA A 207 -8.49 -3.97 14.88
N SER A 208 -8.35 -4.88 15.85
CA SER A 208 -7.87 -4.51 17.19
C SER A 208 -6.43 -4.00 17.24
N THR A 209 -5.55 -4.43 16.32
CA THR A 209 -4.14 -3.99 16.29
C THR A 209 -3.95 -2.80 15.35
N HIS A 210 -4.63 -2.77 14.20
CA HIS A 210 -4.51 -1.67 13.22
C HIS A 210 -5.28 -0.41 13.62
N ILE A 211 -6.51 -0.55 14.16
CA ILE A 211 -7.21 0.58 14.82
C ILE A 211 -6.33 1.12 15.95
N SER A 212 -5.50 0.27 16.59
CA SER A 212 -4.60 0.73 17.64
C SER A 212 -3.50 1.66 17.12
N PHE A 213 -2.96 1.44 15.92
CA PHE A 213 -1.85 2.26 15.41
C PHE A 213 -2.31 3.60 14.87
N GLU A 214 -3.40 3.63 14.11
CA GLU A 214 -4.01 4.87 13.62
C GLU A 214 -4.44 5.77 14.79
N GLN A 215 -5.07 5.17 15.81
CA GLN A 215 -5.45 5.88 17.03
C GLN A 215 -4.22 6.36 17.80
N GLN A 216 -3.18 5.53 17.96
CA GLN A 216 -1.93 5.94 18.61
C GLN A 216 -1.23 7.10 17.88
N LEU A 217 -1.25 7.11 16.54
CA LEU A 217 -0.68 8.19 15.74
C LEU A 217 -1.45 9.50 15.95
N THR A 218 -2.78 9.41 16.00
CA THR A 218 -3.70 10.52 16.24
C THR A 218 -3.55 11.07 17.67
N ASP A 219 -3.47 10.20 18.68
CA ASP A 219 -3.35 10.57 20.09
C ASP A 219 -1.96 11.13 20.44
N CYS A 220 -0.95 10.80 19.64
CA CYS A 220 0.40 11.32 19.83
C CYS A 220 0.47 12.79 19.39
N LYS A 221 0.73 13.71 20.31
CA LYS A 221 0.75 15.14 19.98
C LYS A 221 2.07 15.53 19.29
N PRO A 222 2.03 16.25 18.15
CA PRO A 222 3.24 16.80 17.54
C PRO A 222 4.00 17.70 18.50
N GLY A 223 5.31 17.48 18.63
CA GLY A 223 6.21 18.31 19.43
C GLY A 223 7.04 17.51 20.44
N ARG A 224 7.83 18.24 21.23
CA ARG A 224 8.79 17.65 22.17
C ARG A 224 8.12 16.85 23.30
N GLN A 225 6.86 17.11 23.63
CA GLN A 225 6.19 16.42 24.74
C GLN A 225 6.05 14.92 24.49
N ASP A 226 5.59 14.53 23.31
CA ASP A 226 5.33 13.12 22.97
C ASP A 226 6.40 12.54 22.02
N TRP A 227 7.57 13.19 21.90
CA TRP A 227 8.62 12.76 20.97
C TRP A 227 9.03 11.30 21.12
N SER A 228 9.18 10.83 22.37
CA SER A 228 9.57 9.45 22.67
C SER A 228 8.44 8.46 22.45
N LYS A 229 7.18 8.91 22.56
CA LYS A 229 6.00 8.09 22.21
C LYS A 229 5.94 7.90 20.70
N TYR A 230 6.12 8.97 19.92
CA TYR A 230 6.16 8.90 18.47
C TYR A 230 7.30 8.01 17.98
N GLN A 231 8.51 8.17 18.52
CA GLN A 231 9.65 7.32 18.14
C GLN A 231 9.34 5.84 18.39
N ARG A 232 8.78 5.51 19.56
CA ARG A 232 8.37 4.12 19.89
C ARG A 232 7.27 3.61 18.95
N LEU A 233 6.28 4.45 18.66
CA LEU A 233 5.20 4.13 17.73
C LEU A 233 5.75 3.79 16.34
N ILE A 234 6.64 4.62 15.80
CA ILE A 234 7.31 4.38 14.51
C ILE A 234 8.14 3.09 14.56
N GLY A 235 8.89 2.84 15.63
CA GLY A 235 9.64 1.58 15.80
C GLY A 235 8.73 0.35 15.74
N ASN A 236 7.60 0.38 16.46
CA ASN A 236 6.61 -0.70 16.44
C ASN A 236 5.96 -0.86 15.06
N LEU A 237 5.64 0.24 14.37
CA LEU A 237 5.10 0.23 13.02
C LEU A 237 6.08 -0.38 12.01
N LEU A 238 7.36 -0.05 12.10
CA LEU A 238 8.39 -0.61 11.22
C LEU A 238 8.53 -2.12 11.43
N GLU A 239 8.51 -2.58 12.69
CA GLU A 239 8.54 -4.01 13.01
C GLU A 239 7.27 -4.72 12.52
N GLU A 240 6.08 -4.14 12.67
CA GLU A 240 4.85 -4.77 12.21
C GLU A 240 4.71 -4.76 10.67
N LEU A 241 5.07 -3.66 10.02
CA LEU A 241 4.77 -3.47 8.59
C LEU A 241 5.85 -3.97 7.65
N LEU A 242 7.13 -3.98 8.09
CA LEU A 242 8.26 -4.26 7.19
C LEU A 242 9.05 -5.52 7.56
N VAL A 243 8.71 -6.19 8.68
CA VAL A 243 9.43 -7.38 9.17
C VAL A 243 8.50 -8.58 9.27
N PRO A 244 8.78 -9.67 8.52
CA PRO A 244 9.57 -9.79 7.28
C PRO A 244 9.16 -8.87 6.11
N PRO A 245 10.03 -8.71 5.08
CA PRO A 245 11.27 -9.48 4.86
C PRO A 245 12.53 -8.87 5.49
N LEU A 246 12.45 -7.64 6.02
CA LEU A 246 13.58 -7.04 6.73
C LEU A 246 13.79 -7.71 8.10
N GLU A 247 14.92 -7.42 8.74
CA GLU A 247 15.18 -7.80 10.14
C GLU A 247 14.62 -6.77 11.12
N LYS A 248 14.53 -7.12 12.40
CA LYS A 248 13.99 -6.23 13.43
C LYS A 248 14.75 -4.89 13.50
N PRO A 249 14.06 -3.75 13.67
CA PRO A 249 14.72 -2.45 13.88
C PRO A 249 15.63 -2.49 15.12
N ILE A 250 16.89 -2.11 14.93
CA ILE A 250 17.86 -1.97 16.01
C ILE A 250 17.77 -0.54 16.52
N ALA A 251 17.22 -0.35 17.72
CA ALA A 251 17.21 0.94 18.40
C ALA A 251 18.60 1.22 18.98
N GLU A 252 19.17 2.39 18.69
CA GLU A 252 20.43 2.83 19.31
C GLU A 252 20.13 3.73 20.51
N SER A 253 20.82 3.47 21.63
CA SER A 253 20.79 4.37 22.79
C SER A 253 21.74 5.56 22.52
N PRO A 254 21.41 6.78 22.94
CA PRO A 254 22.31 7.92 22.76
C PRO A 254 23.59 7.68 23.56
N ASP A 255 24.73 7.55 22.87
CA ASP A 255 26.04 7.53 23.51
C ASP A 255 26.22 8.77 24.41
N GLY A 256 27.00 8.64 25.48
CA GLY A 256 27.20 9.63 26.55
C GLY A 256 27.63 11.04 26.10
N TYR A 257 27.93 11.24 24.82
CA TYR A 257 28.22 12.54 24.20
C TYR A 257 27.02 13.20 23.50
N LYS A 258 25.81 12.62 23.48
CA LYS A 258 24.58 13.20 22.88
C LYS A 258 24.68 13.60 21.39
N VAL A 259 25.61 13.02 20.62
CA VAL A 259 25.83 13.38 19.19
C VAL A 259 25.25 12.36 18.20
N ASN A 260 24.93 11.13 18.60
CA ASN A 260 24.28 10.16 17.71
C ASN A 260 22.76 10.20 17.84
N ARG A 261 22.05 10.60 16.77
CA ARG A 261 20.59 10.75 16.74
C ARG A 261 19.98 10.14 15.46
N ARG A 262 20.29 8.90 15.17
CA ARG A 262 19.41 8.04 14.35
C ARG A 262 18.62 7.18 15.31
N ASP A 263 17.34 6.99 15.03
CA ASP A 263 16.46 6.29 15.97
C ASP A 263 16.52 4.78 15.77
N PHE A 264 16.63 4.35 14.50
CA PHE A 264 16.70 2.94 14.15
C PHE A 264 17.66 2.68 12.99
N VAL A 265 18.25 1.50 13.01
CA VAL A 265 18.92 0.89 11.85
C VAL A 265 18.27 -0.46 11.60
N ILE A 266 17.80 -0.68 10.37
CA ILE A 266 17.14 -1.93 9.99
C ILE A 266 18.04 -2.71 9.05
N PRO A 267 18.56 -3.90 9.43
CA PRO A 267 19.34 -4.73 8.53
C PRO A 267 18.51 -5.27 7.37
N ASN A 268 19.08 -5.24 6.17
CA ASN A 268 18.45 -5.70 4.94
C ASN A 268 19.26 -6.83 4.28
N TYR A 269 18.93 -8.07 4.64
CA TYR A 269 19.55 -9.27 4.06
C TYR A 269 18.69 -9.93 2.96
N CYS A 270 17.68 -9.23 2.44
CA CYS A 270 16.78 -9.75 1.41
C CYS A 270 17.56 -10.13 0.13
N ILE A 271 17.34 -11.31 -0.43
CA ILE A 271 18.03 -11.77 -1.64
C ILE A 271 17.19 -11.58 -2.92
N ASP A 272 15.93 -11.19 -2.76
CA ASP A 272 14.99 -10.90 -3.81
C ASP A 272 13.97 -9.81 -3.39
N GLY A 273 13.05 -9.50 -4.30
CA GLY A 273 11.98 -8.53 -4.04
C GLY A 273 12.43 -7.07 -4.01
N PHE A 274 11.57 -6.22 -3.45
CA PHE A 274 11.78 -4.78 -3.41
C PHE A 274 12.99 -4.37 -2.57
N TRP A 275 13.15 -4.96 -1.39
CA TRP A 275 14.24 -4.60 -0.49
C TRP A 275 15.60 -5.09 -0.99
N TYR A 276 15.67 -6.20 -1.73
CA TYR A 276 16.88 -6.56 -2.48
C TYR A 276 17.22 -5.53 -3.56
N PHE A 277 16.22 -5.08 -4.33
CA PHE A 277 16.44 -3.99 -5.29
C PHE A 277 16.97 -2.73 -4.60
N MET A 278 16.44 -2.37 -3.43
CA MET A 278 16.94 -1.22 -2.66
C MET A 278 18.39 -1.43 -2.22
N ARG A 279 18.75 -2.66 -1.82
CA ARG A 279 20.13 -3.02 -1.47
C ARG A 279 21.07 -2.83 -2.65
N GLU A 280 20.75 -3.41 -3.80
CA GLU A 280 21.58 -3.32 -5.00
C GLU A 280 21.66 -1.90 -5.57
N ARG A 281 20.55 -1.15 -5.50
CA ARG A 281 20.46 0.16 -6.15
C ARG A 281 21.01 1.31 -5.32
N TYR A 282 20.83 1.25 -4.00
CA TYR A 282 21.15 2.33 -3.07
C TYR A 282 22.11 1.88 -1.96
N ASP A 283 22.83 0.78 -2.18
CA ASP A 283 23.71 0.14 -1.18
C ASP A 283 22.99 -0.05 0.17
N ALA A 284 21.67 -0.26 0.15
CA ALA A 284 20.82 -0.24 1.35
C ALA A 284 20.91 -1.54 2.17
N ASP A 285 22.13 -1.97 2.50
CA ASP A 285 22.42 -3.09 3.41
C ASP A 285 21.85 -2.82 4.82
N TYR A 286 21.81 -1.54 5.20
CA TYR A 286 21.14 -1.06 6.37
C TYR A 286 20.22 0.12 6.01
N ILE A 287 18.99 0.12 6.51
CA ILE A 287 18.07 1.24 6.33
C ILE A 287 18.17 2.12 7.56
N VAL A 288 18.65 3.35 7.38
CA VAL A 288 18.74 4.33 8.46
C VAL A 288 17.40 5.02 8.61
N VAL A 289 16.84 5.00 9.82
CA VAL A 289 15.54 5.61 10.11
C VAL A 289 15.62 6.61 11.25
N ASP A 290 14.92 7.73 11.08
CA ASP A 290 14.83 8.81 12.06
C ASP A 290 13.36 9.27 12.21
N ALA A 291 12.84 9.33 13.43
CA ALA A 291 11.45 9.65 13.73
C ALA A 291 11.32 11.04 14.36
N LYS A 292 10.91 12.03 13.56
CA LYS A 292 10.82 13.43 13.94
C LYS A 292 9.39 13.85 14.27
N ASN A 293 9.05 13.84 15.55
CA ASN A 293 7.77 14.34 16.06
C ASN A 293 7.71 15.87 16.15
N TYR A 294 7.94 16.58 15.04
CA TYR A 294 7.94 18.05 15.02
C TYR A 294 6.57 18.59 14.61
N SER A 295 6.11 19.65 15.28
CA SER A 295 4.91 20.39 14.85
C SER A 295 5.14 21.23 13.60
N LYS A 296 6.40 21.40 13.18
CA LYS A 296 6.81 22.07 11.94
C LYS A 296 7.36 21.04 10.95
N GLN A 297 7.49 21.48 9.70
CA GLN A 297 8.08 20.67 8.63
C GLN A 297 9.58 20.39 8.88
N ILE A 298 10.05 19.30 8.29
CA ILE A 298 11.47 18.95 8.21
C ILE A 298 12.20 19.98 7.36
N THR A 299 13.35 20.44 7.84
CA THR A 299 14.17 21.46 7.16
C THR A 299 15.45 20.84 6.62
N LYS A 300 16.22 21.63 5.85
CA LYS A 300 17.55 21.23 5.37
C LYS A 300 18.47 20.66 6.45
N LYS A 301 18.32 21.13 7.70
CA LYS A 301 19.19 20.74 8.82
C LYS A 301 19.06 19.26 9.11
N GLU A 302 17.84 18.76 9.20
CA GLU A 302 17.55 17.36 9.49
C GLU A 302 18.00 16.45 8.32
N ILE A 303 17.82 16.91 7.07
CA ILE A 303 18.29 16.18 5.89
C ILE A 303 19.81 16.00 5.91
N LEU A 304 20.55 17.09 6.14
CA LEU A 304 22.02 17.03 6.21
C LEU A 304 22.49 16.19 7.40
N GLN A 305 21.76 16.23 8.52
CA GLN A 305 22.08 15.42 9.69
C GLN A 305 21.98 13.93 9.38
N ILE A 306 20.88 13.47 8.77
CA ILE A 306 20.73 12.05 8.44
C ILE A 306 21.70 11.64 7.31
N ALA A 307 21.97 12.52 6.35
CA ALA A 307 22.88 12.26 5.24
C ALA A 307 24.32 11.95 5.69
N ASN A 308 24.76 12.42 6.87
CA ASN A 308 26.09 12.14 7.41
C ASN A 308 26.29 10.66 7.79
N TYR A 309 25.21 9.93 8.04
CA TYR A 309 25.25 8.49 8.30
C TYR A 309 25.44 7.69 7.01
N LEU A 310 24.94 8.22 5.90
CA LEU A 310 24.90 7.51 4.62
C LEU A 310 26.25 7.48 3.95
N LYS A 311 26.84 6.27 3.92
CA LYS A 311 28.17 5.98 3.36
C LYS A 311 28.14 4.62 2.69
N LYS A 312 28.75 4.54 1.50
CA LYS A 312 28.88 3.31 0.72
C LYS A 312 29.55 2.15 1.47
N HIS A 313 30.58 2.45 2.25
CA HIS A 313 31.27 1.47 3.10
C HIS A 313 30.80 1.53 4.56
N GLY A 314 29.48 1.65 4.77
CA GLY A 314 28.87 1.86 6.08
C GLY A 314 27.43 1.38 6.10
N THR A 315 26.49 2.27 6.46
CA THR A 315 25.06 1.91 6.48
C THR A 315 24.42 1.88 5.09
N GLY A 316 25.13 2.25 4.02
CA GLY A 316 24.52 2.41 2.71
C GLY A 316 24.10 3.82 2.38
N LEU A 317 23.37 3.98 1.27
CA LEU A 317 22.97 5.28 0.72
C LEU A 317 21.45 5.50 0.75
N PHE A 318 20.72 4.79 1.61
CA PHE A 318 19.28 4.92 1.78
C PHE A 318 18.87 5.26 3.23
N ALA A 319 17.98 6.24 3.38
CA ALA A 319 17.38 6.58 4.67
C ALA A 319 15.91 6.99 4.56
N ILE A 320 15.20 6.88 5.67
CA ILE A 320 13.82 7.35 5.83
C ILE A 320 13.73 8.25 7.06
N ILE A 321 13.16 9.44 6.89
CA ILE A 321 12.73 10.30 8.00
C ILE A 321 11.20 10.19 8.11
N PHE A 322 10.70 9.68 9.22
CA PHE A 322 9.29 9.81 9.57
C PHE A 322 9.05 11.18 10.20
N SER A 323 8.02 11.88 9.74
CA SER A 323 7.70 13.24 10.16
C SER A 323 6.20 13.41 10.35
N ARG A 324 5.79 14.43 11.09
CA ARG A 324 4.36 14.76 11.21
C ARG A 324 3.82 15.54 10.01
N ASN A 325 4.67 16.35 9.36
CA ASN A 325 4.23 17.41 8.43
C ASN A 325 5.07 17.50 7.14
N GLY A 326 5.80 16.45 6.78
CA GLY A 326 6.64 16.44 5.58
C GLY A 326 7.76 17.48 5.62
N THR A 327 8.05 18.08 4.47
CA THR A 327 9.24 18.90 4.18
C THR A 327 8.91 20.33 3.82
N ASP A 328 9.81 21.27 4.18
CA ASP A 328 9.81 22.60 3.57
C ASP A 328 10.53 22.57 2.19
N SER A 329 10.43 23.68 1.45
CA SER A 329 11.06 23.79 0.12
C SER A 329 12.59 23.69 0.16
N GLY A 330 13.22 24.11 1.27
CA GLY A 330 14.66 23.98 1.45
C GLY A 330 15.10 22.54 1.67
N ALA A 331 14.32 21.76 2.41
CA ALA A 331 14.52 20.33 2.60
C ALA A 331 14.34 19.59 1.27
N GLU A 332 13.29 19.89 0.51
CA GLU A 332 13.08 19.31 -0.84
C GLU A 332 14.30 19.53 -1.73
N PHE A 333 14.78 20.78 -1.85
CA PHE A 333 15.99 21.06 -2.61
C PHE A 333 17.21 20.29 -2.10
N THR A 334 17.37 20.17 -0.77
CA THR A 334 18.49 19.47 -0.16
C THR A 334 18.43 17.96 -0.43
N LEU A 335 17.25 17.34 -0.38
CA LEU A 335 17.05 15.94 -0.74
C LEU A 335 17.50 15.67 -2.17
N ARG A 336 17.14 16.57 -3.10
CA ARG A 336 17.55 16.52 -4.51
C ARG A 336 19.05 16.61 -4.67
N GLU A 337 19.67 17.59 -4.01
CA GLU A 337 21.11 17.76 -4.04
C GLU A 337 21.83 16.51 -3.51
N GLN A 338 21.37 15.95 -2.39
CA GLN A 338 21.98 14.76 -1.80
C GLN A 338 21.89 13.54 -2.73
N TRP A 339 20.77 13.38 -3.42
CA TRP A 339 20.61 12.30 -4.39
C TRP A 339 21.43 12.53 -5.66
N ALA A 340 21.36 13.72 -6.26
CA ALA A 340 22.01 14.03 -7.54
C ALA A 340 23.54 14.03 -7.45
N LEU A 341 24.10 14.58 -6.37
CA LEU A 341 25.55 14.71 -6.21
C LEU A 341 26.20 13.50 -5.55
N PHE A 342 25.51 12.85 -4.60
CA PHE A 342 26.10 11.82 -3.75
C PHE A 342 25.41 10.46 -3.87
N GLY A 343 24.33 10.34 -4.66
CA GLY A 343 23.55 9.11 -4.78
C GLY A 343 22.75 8.75 -3.53
N LYS A 344 22.68 9.65 -2.53
CA LYS A 344 21.99 9.41 -1.26
C LYS A 344 20.49 9.57 -1.44
N MET A 345 19.75 8.46 -1.43
CA MET A 345 18.30 8.46 -1.47
C MET A 345 17.75 8.60 -0.05
N ILE A 346 17.20 9.78 0.26
CA ILE A 346 16.57 10.05 1.56
C ILE A 346 15.10 10.31 1.28
N LEU A 347 14.21 9.59 1.95
CA LEU A 347 12.77 9.84 1.89
C LEU A 347 12.30 10.53 3.16
N VAL A 348 11.35 11.44 3.01
CA VAL A 348 10.57 11.95 4.14
C VAL A 348 9.14 11.46 3.97
N LEU A 349 8.70 10.65 4.94
CA LEU A 349 7.35 10.11 5.02
C LEU A 349 6.59 10.87 6.10
N ASP A 350 5.43 11.41 5.76
CA ASP A 350 4.56 12.10 6.73
C ASP A 350 3.49 11.16 7.31
N ASP A 351 2.65 11.67 8.22
CA ASP A 351 1.58 10.87 8.82
C ASP A 351 0.62 10.30 7.76
N SER A 352 0.41 10.99 6.63
CA SER A 352 -0.45 10.48 5.56
C SER A 352 0.19 9.30 4.81
N ASP A 353 1.51 9.31 4.64
CA ASP A 353 2.25 8.17 4.11
C ASP A 353 2.18 6.97 5.09
N VAL A 354 2.31 7.22 6.39
CA VAL A 354 2.17 6.18 7.42
C VAL A 354 0.78 5.55 7.40
N LEU A 355 -0.28 6.37 7.32
CA LEU A 355 -1.65 5.87 7.20
C LEU A 355 -1.85 5.08 5.90
N ALA A 356 -1.24 5.50 4.79
CA ALA A 356 -1.27 4.73 3.54
C ALA A 356 -0.57 3.38 3.69
N MET A 357 0.55 3.30 4.43
CA MET A 357 1.24 2.04 4.70
C MET A 357 0.38 1.08 5.54
N ILE A 358 -0.32 1.61 6.57
CA ILE A 358 -1.25 0.84 7.39
C ILE A 358 -2.42 0.32 6.53
N SER A 359 -3.01 1.20 5.70
CA SER A 359 -4.10 0.82 4.79
C SER A 359 -3.67 -0.26 3.78
N ALA A 360 -2.45 -0.16 3.23
CA ALA A 360 -1.91 -1.18 2.34
C ALA A 360 -1.87 -2.55 3.03
N ALA A 361 -1.32 -2.62 4.24
CA ALA A 361 -1.27 -3.86 5.02
C ALA A 361 -2.65 -4.41 5.36
N SER A 362 -3.57 -3.54 5.82
CA SER A 362 -4.92 -3.96 6.23
C SER A 362 -5.76 -4.48 5.07
N SER A 363 -5.48 -4.00 3.85
CA SER A 363 -6.10 -4.43 2.60
C SER A 363 -5.45 -5.69 1.99
N GLY A 364 -4.50 -6.32 2.69
CA GLY A 364 -3.74 -7.50 2.24
C GLY A 364 -2.59 -7.18 1.28
N GLY A 365 -2.33 -5.91 0.99
CA GLY A 365 -1.22 -5.47 0.17
C GLY A 365 0.10 -5.34 0.96
N ASN A 366 1.15 -4.93 0.27
CA ASN A 366 2.47 -4.74 0.86
C ASN A 366 2.71 -3.24 1.18
N PRO A 367 3.02 -2.87 2.44
CA PRO A 367 3.34 -1.49 2.84
C PRO A 367 4.51 -0.86 2.09
N ASP A 368 5.46 -1.67 1.60
CA ASP A 368 6.61 -1.17 0.84
C ASP A 368 6.21 -0.50 -0.49
N THR A 369 4.98 -0.73 -0.97
CA THR A 369 4.43 -0.08 -2.16
C THR A 369 4.31 1.44 -1.99
N VAL A 370 4.06 1.92 -0.77
CA VAL A 370 4.05 3.36 -0.45
C VAL A 370 5.46 3.94 -0.61
N ILE A 371 6.47 3.26 -0.07
CA ILE A 371 7.88 3.66 -0.20
C ILE A 371 8.29 3.69 -1.67
N ARG A 372 7.90 2.67 -2.44
CA ARG A 372 8.12 2.61 -3.89
C ARG A 372 7.47 3.81 -4.61
N GLN A 373 6.20 4.11 -4.33
CA GLN A 373 5.50 5.25 -4.92
C GLN A 373 6.22 6.57 -4.62
N ARG A 374 6.70 6.77 -3.38
CA ARG A 374 7.44 7.97 -2.98
C ARG A 374 8.81 8.09 -3.69
N ILE A 375 9.50 6.97 -3.91
CA ILE A 375 10.74 6.95 -4.71
C ILE A 375 10.46 7.31 -6.17
N GLU A 376 9.39 6.77 -6.76
CA GLU A 376 8.99 7.08 -8.13
C GLU A 376 8.64 8.56 -8.29
N GLU A 377 7.79 9.10 -7.41
CA GLU A 377 7.43 10.51 -7.39
C GLU A 377 8.65 11.41 -7.25
N PHE A 378 9.54 11.05 -6.32
CA PHE A 378 10.80 11.74 -6.18
C PHE A 378 11.51 11.72 -7.54
N ARG A 379 11.81 10.57 -8.12
CA ARG A 379 12.59 10.50 -9.38
C ARG A 379 11.92 11.13 -10.60
N LEU A 380 10.59 11.20 -10.66
CA LEU A 380 9.83 11.71 -11.82
C LEU A 380 9.55 13.22 -11.78
N LYS A 381 9.48 13.84 -10.59
CA LYS A 381 9.33 15.30 -10.45
C LYS A 381 10.63 16.08 -10.80
N MET A 382 11.42 15.58 -11.75
CA MET A 382 12.66 16.20 -12.24
C MET A 382 12.40 17.37 -13.15
#